data_AF-A0A3B8V193-F1
#
_entry.id   AF-A0A3B8V193-F1
#
_cell.length_a   1.000
_cell.length_b   1.000
_cell.length_c   1.000
_cell.angle_alpha   90.00
_cell.angle_beta   90.00
_cell.angle_gamma   90.00
#
_symmetry.space_group_name_H-M   'P 1'
#
loop_
_entity.id
_entity.type
_entity.pdbx_description
1 polymer ?
#
loop_
_entity_poly.entity_id
_entity_poly.type
_entity_poly.pdbx_seq_one_letter_code
_entity_poly.pdbx_strand_id
1 'polypeptide(L)' 'RAAGAEAIFPEGLQTEAEFEAFAEGSPGLLLANMTEFGKTPIIPAARFGELGYRMVIYPLSMMRLAMG' A
#
# COMPACT_ATOMS: atom_id res chain seq x y z
N ARG A 1 -6.57 -15.78 1.67
CA ARG A 1 -5.40 -16.57 2.14
C ARG A 1 -5.60 -18.09 2.13
N ALA A 2 -6.82 -18.63 2.12
CA ALA A 2 -7.03 -20.09 2.10
C ALA A 2 -6.30 -20.83 0.96
N ALA A 3 -6.02 -20.15 -0.15
CA ALA A 3 -5.24 -20.68 -1.27
C ALA A 3 -3.71 -20.63 -1.10
N GLY A 4 -3.18 -20.18 0.05
CA GLY A 4 -1.74 -20.21 0.37
C GLY A 4 -0.98 -18.88 0.23
N ALA A 5 -1.62 -17.76 -0.08
CA ALA A 5 -0.91 -16.47 -0.12
C ALA A 5 -0.55 -15.97 1.30
N GLU A 6 0.73 -15.70 1.58
CA GLU A 6 1.20 -15.16 2.87
C GLU A 6 0.88 -13.68 3.06
N ALA A 7 0.99 -12.89 1.98
CA ALA A 7 0.72 -11.46 1.97
C ALA A 7 -0.32 -11.09 0.91
N ILE A 8 -1.05 -10.00 1.16
CA ILE A 8 -2.04 -9.46 0.22
C ILE A 8 -1.65 -8.03 -0.14
N PHE A 9 -1.73 -7.71 -1.43
CA PHE A 9 -1.60 -6.36 -1.96
C PHE A 9 -2.99 -5.93 -2.48
N PRO A 10 -3.73 -5.09 -1.73
CA PRO A 10 -4.93 -4.43 -2.25
C PRO A 10 -4.56 -3.31 -3.22
N GLU A 11 -4.86 -3.50 -4.49
CA GLU A 11 -4.66 -2.46 -5.51
C GLU A 11 -5.86 -1.50 -5.57
N GLY A 12 -5.61 -0.25 -5.96
CA GLY A 12 -6.67 0.70 -6.32
C GLY A 12 -7.36 1.45 -5.17
N LEU A 13 -6.93 1.27 -3.92
CA LEU A 13 -7.44 2.03 -2.76
C LEU A 13 -7.00 3.50 -2.83
N GLN A 14 -7.92 4.43 -2.62
CA GLN A 14 -7.73 5.86 -2.88
C GLN A 14 -7.64 6.71 -1.62
N THR A 15 -8.11 6.21 -0.48
CA THR A 15 -8.20 6.99 0.77
C THR A 15 -7.67 6.19 1.96
N GLU A 16 -7.17 6.87 2.99
CA GLU A 16 -6.74 6.20 4.23
C GLU A 16 -7.85 5.34 4.85
N ALA A 17 -9.11 5.81 4.77
CA ALA A 17 -10.27 5.07 5.24
C ALA A 17 -10.49 3.74 4.48
N GLU A 18 -10.23 3.72 3.17
CA GLU A 18 -10.25 2.48 2.39
C GLU A 18 -9.12 1.53 2.78
N PHE A 19 -7.92 2.05 3.06
CA PHE A 19 -6.80 1.25 3.56
C PHE A 19 -7.10 0.65 4.93
N GLU A 20 -7.67 1.44 5.85
CA GLU A 20 -8.10 1.01 7.19
C GLU A 20 -9.17 -0.07 7.10
N ALA A 21 -10.25 0.18 6.35
CA ALA A 21 -11.34 -0.78 6.15
C ALA A 21 -10.84 -2.10 5.53
N PHE A 22 -9.90 -2.03 4.59
CA PHE A 22 -9.29 -3.24 4.02
C PHE A 22 -8.45 -4.00 5.05
N ALA A 23 -7.67 -3.28 5.88
CA ALA A 23 -6.85 -3.91 6.90
C ALA A 23 -7.68 -4.62 7.97
N GLU A 24 -8.80 -4.03 8.37
CA GLU A 24 -9.78 -4.65 9.26
C GLU A 24 -10.43 -5.89 8.64
N GLY A 25 -10.83 -5.81 7.37
CA GLY A 25 -11.51 -6.91 6.66
C GLY A 25 -10.58 -8.03 6.17
N SER A 26 -9.27 -7.79 6.10
CA SER A 26 -8.26 -8.73 5.57
C SER A 26 -7.05 -8.82 6.52
N PRO A 27 -7.24 -9.30 7.77
CA PRO A 27 -6.20 -9.27 8.79
C PRO A 27 -4.97 -10.06 8.36
N GLY A 28 -3.75 -9.55 8.60
CA GLY A 28 -2.44 -10.21 8.45
C GLY A 28 -1.44 -9.41 7.58
N LEU A 29 -0.53 -10.06 6.84
CA LEU A 29 0.49 -9.31 6.09
C LEU A 29 -0.12 -8.57 4.89
N LEU A 30 0.04 -7.25 4.90
CA LEU A 30 -0.46 -6.34 3.88
C LEU A 30 0.67 -5.48 3.31
N LEU A 31 0.60 -5.25 2.00
CA LEU A 31 1.49 -4.41 1.24
C LEU A 31 0.72 -3.23 0.65
N ALA A 32 1.22 -2.01 0.84
CA ALA A 32 0.74 -0.82 0.15
C ALA A 32 1.68 -0.46 -1.00
N ASN A 33 1.11 -0.03 -2.12
CA ASN A 33 1.85 0.48 -3.27
C ASN A 33 1.80 2.00 -3.29
N MET A 34 2.94 2.64 -3.05
CA MET A 34 3.08 4.08 -3.08
C MET A 34 3.76 4.57 -4.36
N THR A 35 3.03 4.48 -5.47
CA THR A 35 3.42 5.07 -6.74
C THR A 35 3.04 6.56 -6.80
N GLU A 36 3.91 7.38 -7.39
CA GLU A 36 3.61 8.78 -7.66
C GLU A 36 2.60 8.93 -8.80
N PHE A 37 1.89 10.06 -8.81
CA PHE A 37 0.92 10.47 -9.83
C PHE A 37 -0.27 9.50 -10.00
N GLY A 38 -0.52 8.66 -8.99
CA GLY A 38 -1.69 7.79 -8.91
C GLY A 38 -2.93 8.49 -8.35
N LYS A 39 -3.97 7.69 -8.10
CA LYS A 39 -5.22 8.16 -7.46
C LYS A 39 -5.12 8.26 -5.94
N THR A 40 -4.22 7.49 -5.35
CA THR A 40 -3.95 7.52 -3.91
C THR A 40 -3.04 8.72 -3.58
N PRO A 41 -3.44 9.59 -2.63
CA PRO A 41 -2.53 10.60 -2.09
C PRO A 41 -1.27 9.96 -1.49
N ILE A 42 -0.17 10.73 -1.43
CA ILE A 42 1.04 10.24 -0.78
C ILE A 42 0.81 10.15 0.72
N ILE A 43 0.85 8.93 1.25
CA ILE A 43 0.71 8.62 2.67
C ILE A 43 2.11 8.26 3.21
N PRO A 44 2.55 8.84 4.34
CA PRO A 44 3.83 8.48 4.95
C PRO A 44 3.88 6.99 5.34
N ALA A 45 5.04 6.35 5.18
CA ALA A 45 5.21 4.94 5.55
C ALA A 45 4.87 4.65 7.03
N ALA A 46 5.16 5.58 7.94
CA ALA A 46 4.78 5.46 9.35
C ALA A 46 3.25 5.40 9.52
N ARG A 47 2.50 6.19 8.74
CA ARG A 47 1.04 6.20 8.77
C ARG A 47 0.45 4.88 8.27
N PHE A 48 1.05 4.28 7.24
CA PHE A 48 0.69 2.92 6.83
C PHE A 48 0.88 1.88 7.95
N GLY A 49 1.92 2.04 8.78
CA GLY A 49 2.11 1.20 9.97
C GLY A 49 0.96 1.31 10.97
N GLU A 50 0.46 2.52 11.20
CA GLU A 50 -0.71 2.78 12.06
C GLU A 50 -2.00 2.19 11.46
N LEU A 51 -2.12 2.16 10.13
CA LEU A 51 -3.24 1.57 9.38
C LEU A 51 -3.17 0.04 9.26
N GLY A 52 -2.16 -0.62 9.84
CA GLY A 52 -2.03 -2.09 9.85
C GLY A 52 -1.21 -2.69 8.69
N TYR A 53 -0.56 -1.87 7.87
CA TYR A 53 0.30 -2.33 6.78
C TYR A 53 1.73 -2.59 7.28
N ARG A 54 2.37 -3.62 6.74
CA ARG A 54 3.72 -4.04 7.15
C ARG A 54 4.78 -3.82 6.08
N MET A 55 4.36 -3.48 4.87
CA MET A 55 5.22 -3.23 3.73
C MET A 55 4.65 -2.06 2.92
N VAL A 56 5.52 -1.17 2.48
CA VAL A 56 5.20 -0.10 1.53
C VAL A 56 6.27 -0.13 0.45
N ILE A 57 5.86 -0.18 -0.82
CA ILE A 57 6.78 -0.16 -1.96
C ILE A 57 6.67 1.16 -2.71
N TYR A 58 7.78 1.58 -3.30
CA TYR A 58 7.92 2.79 -4.11
C TYR A 58 8.42 2.36 -5.50
N PRO A 59 7.52 1.88 -6.37
CA PRO A 59 7.90 1.02 -7.50
C PRO A 59 8.69 1.75 -8.58
N LEU A 60 8.47 3.06 -8.77
CA LEU A 60 9.00 3.81 -9.91
C LEU A 60 9.79 5.07 -9.50
N SER A 61 9.93 5.39 -8.22
CA SER A 61 10.51 6.65 -7.74
C SER A 61 11.90 6.89 -8.31
N MET A 62 12.79 5.90 -8.19
CA MET A 62 14.16 6.00 -8.71
C MET A 62 14.21 6.07 -10.23
N MET A 63 13.33 5.35 -10.93
CA MET A 63 13.26 5.39 -12.38
C MET A 63 12.80 6.76 -12.88
N ARG A 64 11.78 7.35 -12.23
CA ARG A 64 11.28 8.69 -12.56
C ARG A 64 12.37 9.75 -12.34
N LEU A 65 13.15 9.64 -11.27
CA LEU A 65 14.31 10.52 -11.05
C LEU A 65 15.37 10.39 -12.15
N ALA A 66 15.63 9.16 -12.61
CA ALA A 66 16.63 8.92 -13.66
C ALA A 66 16.17 9.38 -15.06
N MET A 67 14.86 9.37 -15.32
CA MET A 67 14.28 9.67 -16.63
C MET A 67 13.91 11.15 -16.85
N GLY A 68 13.95 11.98 -15.79
CA GLY A 68 13.83 13.45 -15.80
C GLY A 68 13.17 14.10 -16.99
#